data_AF-A0A2N1WA55-F1
#
_entry.id   AF-A0A2N1WA55-F1
#
_cell.length_a   1.000
_cell.length_b   1.000
_cell.length_c   1.000
_cell.angle_alpha   90.00
_cell.angle_beta   90.00
_cell.angle_gamma   90.00
#
_symmetry.space_group_name_H-M   'P 1'
#
loop_
_entity.id
_entity.type
_entity.pdbx_description
1 polymer ?
#
loop_
_entity_poly.entity_id
_entity_poly.type
_entity_poly.pdbx_seq_one_letter_code
_entity_poly.pdbx_strand_id
1 'polypeptide(L)'
;MEGVADPVRSRLASTPAGGGWTITFEGRPPVPMRVSMAGDSLVLISEPYESVLRPKVTVQLRAAGVLVDGSINGKIIATYDTPDGQEVLMGTISATRAGPE
;
A
#
# COMPACT_ATOMS: atom_id res chain seq x y z
N MET A 1 19.23 -2.56 -5.08
CA MET A 1 19.03 -1.27 -4.41
C MET A 1 19.44 -1.42 -2.96
N GLU A 2 20.70 -1.08 -2.65
CA GLU A 2 21.10 -0.77 -1.28
C GLU A 2 21.05 0.75 -1.19
N GLY A 3 20.07 1.26 -0.44
CA GLY A 3 19.76 2.67 -0.38
C GLY A 3 18.88 2.92 0.83
N VAL A 4 19.04 4.09 1.44
CA VAL A 4 18.24 4.57 2.58
C VAL A 4 16.78 4.25 2.30
N ALA A 5 16.09 3.62 3.26
CA ALA A 5 14.66 3.38 3.15
C ALA A 5 13.97 4.72 2.83
N ASP A 6 13.30 4.80 1.68
CA ASP A 6 12.48 5.95 1.30
C ASP A 6 11.02 5.61 1.65
N PRO A 7 10.57 5.91 2.89
CA PRO A 7 9.22 5.58 3.31
C PRO A 7 8.21 6.42 2.54
N VAL A 8 7.42 5.77 1.68
CA VAL A 8 6.27 6.40 1.04
C VAL A 8 5.13 6.51 2.05
N ARG A 9 4.82 7.74 2.48
CA ARG A 9 3.66 8.00 3.33
C ARG A 9 2.36 7.81 2.54
N SER A 10 1.39 7.17 3.17
CA SER A 10 0.08 6.94 2.57
C SER A 10 -1.00 6.91 3.65
N ARG A 11 -2.25 7.13 3.22
CA ARG A 11 -3.44 7.00 4.05
C ARG A 11 -4.33 5.90 3.49
N LEU A 12 -4.64 4.92 4.33
CA LEU A 12 -5.63 3.88 4.04
C LEU A 12 -6.97 4.28 4.67
N ALA A 13 -8.05 4.25 3.89
CA ALA A 13 -9.41 4.57 4.37
C ALA A 13 -10.45 3.66 3.73
N SER A 14 -11.52 3.33 4.47
CA SER A 14 -12.72 2.71 3.91
C SER A 14 -13.58 3.77 3.23
N THR A 15 -14.24 3.42 2.14
CA THR A 15 -15.19 4.31 1.48
C THR A 15 -16.45 4.47 2.34
N PRO A 16 -17.17 5.62 2.25
CA PRO A 16 -18.36 5.89 3.07
C PRO A 16 -19.49 4.85 2.93
N ALA A 17 -19.51 4.08 1.84
CA ALA A 17 -20.47 3.00 1.59
C ALA A 17 -20.06 1.63 2.20
N GLY A 18 -18.96 1.57 2.96
CA GLY A 18 -18.56 0.39 3.75
C GLY A 18 -17.99 -0.80 2.98
N GLY A 19 -17.93 -0.73 1.64
CA GLY A 19 -17.50 -1.86 0.78
C GLY A 19 -16.19 -1.65 0.01
N GLY A 20 -15.70 -0.42 -0.12
CA GLY A 20 -14.45 -0.11 -0.83
C GLY A 20 -13.37 0.33 0.13
N TRP A 21 -12.11 0.11 -0.24
CA TRP A 21 -10.96 0.69 0.45
C TRP A 21 -10.16 1.50 -0.56
N THR A 22 -9.45 2.51 -0.06
CA THR A 22 -8.54 3.30 -0.88
C THR A 22 -7.23 3.56 -0.15
N ILE A 23 -6.13 3.55 -0.88
CA ILE A 23 -4.85 4.11 -0.46
C ILE A 23 -4.65 5.45 -1.17
N THR A 24 -4.33 6.48 -0.40
CA THR A 24 -4.06 7.83 -0.92
C THR A 24 -2.62 8.20 -0.61
N PHE A 25 -1.93 8.77 -1.59
CA PHE A 25 -0.59 9.32 -1.47
C PHE A 25 -0.66 10.84 -1.57
N GLU A 26 0.31 11.55 -0.98
CA GLU A 26 0.34 13.00 -0.99
C GLU A 26 0.28 13.56 -2.43
N GLY A 27 -0.64 14.50 -2.67
CA GLY A 27 -0.84 15.12 -3.97
C GLY A 27 -1.37 14.20 -5.08
N ARG A 28 -1.87 13.00 -4.75
CA ARG A 28 -2.36 12.02 -5.74
C ARG A 28 -3.83 11.64 -5.49
N PRO A 29 -4.57 11.26 -6.56
CA PRO A 29 -5.91 10.73 -6.40
C PRO A 29 -5.90 9.40 -5.60
N PRO A 30 -6.98 9.08 -4.86
CA PRO A 30 -7.10 7.81 -4.17
C PRO A 30 -7.05 6.62 -5.13
N VAL A 31 -6.29 5.59 -4.77
CA VAL A 31 -6.20 4.33 -5.50
C VAL A 31 -7.10 3.29 -4.83
N PRO A 32 -8.06 2.68 -5.54
CA PRO A 32 -8.89 1.61 -5.00
C PRO A 32 -8.06 0.42 -4.52
N MET A 33 -8.53 -0.20 -3.45
CA MET A 33 -7.94 -1.40 -2.85
C MET A 33 -8.99 -2.46 -2.59
N ARG A 34 -8.59 -3.72 -2.81
CA ARG A 34 -9.25 -4.88 -2.23
C ARG A 34 -8.60 -5.17 -0.87
N VAL A 35 -9.43 -5.36 0.15
CA VAL A 35 -8.97 -5.64 1.51
C VAL A 35 -9.71 -6.87 2.04
N SER A 36 -8.94 -7.80 2.59
CA SER A 36 -9.46 -8.98 3.27
C SER A 36 -8.91 -9.00 4.69
N MET A 37 -9.76 -9.31 5.67
CA MET A 37 -9.38 -9.36 7.08
C MET A 37 -9.78 -10.72 7.67
N ALA A 38 -8.92 -11.30 8.50
CA ALA A 38 -9.16 -12.54 9.23
C ALA A 38 -8.51 -12.45 10.60
N GLY A 39 -9.32 -12.32 11.65
CA GLY A 39 -8.83 -11.97 12.99
C GLY A 39 -8.04 -10.65 12.93
N ASP A 40 -6.82 -10.68 13.47
CA ASP A 40 -5.91 -9.53 13.46
C ASP A 40 -5.08 -9.42 12.17
N SER A 41 -5.21 -10.37 11.24
CA SER A 41 -4.50 -10.35 9.97
C SER A 41 -5.29 -9.59 8.90
N LEU A 42 -4.58 -8.83 8.07
CA LEU A 42 -5.14 -8.19 6.89
C LEU A 42 -4.27 -8.42 5.66
N VAL A 43 -4.94 -8.50 4.52
CA VAL A 43 -4.33 -8.50 3.18
C VAL A 43 -4.87 -7.31 2.41
N LEU A 44 -3.97 -6.55 1.80
CA LEU A 44 -4.25 -5.37 1.01
C LEU A 44 -3.74 -5.60 -0.42
N ILE A 45 -4.58 -5.34 -1.43
CA ILE A 45 -4.19 -5.41 -2.84
C ILE A 45 -4.67 -4.13 -3.52
N SER A 46 -3.76 -3.34 -4.09
CA SER A 46 -4.14 -2.14 -4.84
C SER A 46 -4.57 -2.51 -6.26
N GLU A 47 -5.40 -1.68 -6.87
CA GLU A 47 -5.39 -1.58 -8.33
C GLU A 47 -4.02 -1.04 -8.81
N PRO A 48 -3.60 -1.31 -10.06
CA PRO A 48 -2.39 -0.72 -10.62
C PRO A 48 -2.47 0.81 -10.66
N TYR A 49 -1.36 1.49 -10.37
CA TYR A 49 -1.28 2.95 -10.41
C TYR A 49 0.14 3.41 -10.77
N GLU A 50 0.31 4.67 -11.20
CA GLU A 50 1.65 5.21 -11.44
C GLU A 50 2.44 5.27 -10.13
N SER A 51 3.66 4.72 -10.12
CA SER A 51 4.52 4.66 -8.96
C SER A 51 4.81 6.05 -8.38
N VAL A 52 4.88 6.11 -7.05
CA VAL A 52 5.31 7.31 -6.32
C VAL A 52 6.81 7.53 -6.49
N LEU A 53 7.59 6.44 -6.49
CA LEU A 53 9.06 6.46 -6.50
C LEU A 53 9.66 6.43 -7.92
N ARG A 54 8.90 5.95 -8.91
CA ARG A 54 9.37 5.72 -10.28
C ARG A 54 8.41 6.37 -11.28
N PRO A 55 8.63 7.62 -11.69
CA PRO A 55 7.74 8.32 -12.61
C PRO A 55 7.50 7.51 -13.89
N LYS A 56 6.26 7.52 -14.39
CA LYS A 56 5.80 6.80 -15.60
C LYS A 56 5.90 5.27 -15.53
N VAL A 57 6.23 4.69 -14.38
CA VAL A 57 6.25 3.24 -14.17
C VAL A 57 4.99 2.85 -13.39
N THR A 58 4.22 1.89 -13.89
CA THR A 58 3.05 1.37 -13.18
C THR A 58 3.51 0.42 -12.07
N VAL A 59 2.85 0.49 -10.91
CA VAL A 59 3.07 -0.42 -9.78
C VAL A 59 1.75 -0.97 -9.27
N GLN A 60 1.76 -2.24 -8.86
CA GLN A 60 0.71 -2.84 -8.04
C GLN A 60 1.29 -3.26 -6.70
N LEU A 61 0.58 -2.95 -5.63
CA LEU A 61 0.95 -3.35 -4.28
C LEU A 61 0.13 -4.54 -3.81
N ARG A 62 0.81 -5.52 -3.20
CA ARG A 62 0.19 -6.55 -2.35
C ARG A 62 0.88 -6.56 -1.00
N ALA A 63 0.15 -6.32 0.07
CA ALA A 63 0.66 -6.37 1.43
C ALA A 63 -0.12 -7.36 2.30
N ALA A 64 0.58 -7.92 3.28
CA ALA A 64 -0.02 -8.69 4.36
C ALA A 64 0.57 -8.20 5.68
N GLY A 65 -0.28 -7.96 6.67
CA GLY A 65 0.13 -7.48 7.98
C GLY A 65 -0.75 -8.00 9.10
N VAL A 66 -0.29 -7.80 10.33
CA VAL A 66 -1.02 -8.17 11.55
C VAL A 66 -1.17 -6.92 12.41
N LEU A 67 -2.37 -6.71 12.94
CA LEU A 67 -2.69 -5.70 13.94
C LEU A 67 -2.24 -6.21 15.32
N VAL A 68 -1.30 -5.52 15.94
CA VAL A 68 -0.83 -5.79 17.30
C VAL A 68 -0.73 -4.45 18.02
N ASP A 69 -1.34 -4.34 19.20
CA ASP A 69 -1.29 -3.13 20.04
C ASP A 69 -1.67 -1.84 19.28
N GLY A 70 -2.72 -1.91 18.46
CA GLY A 70 -3.22 -0.77 17.68
C GLY A 70 -2.36 -0.38 16.47
N SER A 71 -1.32 -1.15 16.17
CA SER A 71 -0.41 -0.93 15.03
C SER A 71 -0.42 -2.11 14.08
N ILE A 72 -0.45 -1.84 12.77
CA ILE A 72 -0.27 -2.84 11.74
C ILE A 72 1.20 -2.92 11.38
N ASN A 73 1.77 -4.12 11.42
CA ASN A 73 3.11 -4.41 10.90
C ASN A 73 3.04 -5.54 9.89
N GLY A 74 3.77 -5.41 8.78
CA GLY A 74 3.63 -6.35 7.68
C GLY A 74 4.72 -6.32 6.64
N LYS A 75 4.56 -7.19 5.66
CA LYS A 75 5.39 -7.28 4.44
C LYS A 75 4.58 -6.74 3.26
N ILE A 76 5.29 -6.16 2.31
CA ILE A 76 4.71 -5.70 1.05
C ILE A 76 5.53 -6.19 -0.13
N ILE A 77 4.83 -6.53 -1.21
CA ILE A 77 5.38 -6.79 -2.52
C ILE A 77 4.88 -5.67 -3.43
N ALA A 78 5.81 -4.97 -4.07
CA ALA A 78 5.53 -4.02 -5.13
C ALA A 78 5.97 -4.65 -6.46
N THR A 79 5.01 -4.88 -7.35
CA THR A 79 5.27 -5.35 -8.71
C THR A 79 5.24 -4.16 -9.65
N TYR A 80 6.40 -3.80 -10.19
CA TYR A 80 6.56 -2.73 -11.16
C TYR A 80 6.48 -3.27 -12.58
N ASP A 81 5.73 -2.60 -13.43
CA ASP A 81 5.70 -2.82 -14.87
C ASP A 81 6.65 -1.82 -15.54
N THR A 82 7.87 -2.29 -15.84
CA THR A 82 8.94 -1.48 -16.41
C THR A 82 9.09 -1.77 -17.91
N PRO A 83 9.77 -0.90 -18.68
CA PRO A 83 10.06 -1.17 -20.09
C PRO A 83 10.79 -2.49 -20.35
N ASP A 84 11.60 -2.96 -19.39
CA ASP A 84 12.39 -4.19 -19.48
C ASP A 84 11.64 -5.43 -18.94
N GLY A 85 10.38 -5.26 -18.52
CA GLY A 85 9.53 -6.30 -17.96
C GLY A 85 9.13 -6.06 -16.51
N GLN A 86 8.61 -7.10 -15.84
CA GLN A 86 8.17 -6.98 -14.46
C GLN A 86 9.34 -7.06 -13.47
N GLU A 87 9.41 -6.09 -12.56
CA GLU A 87 10.33 -6.10 -11.43
C GLU A 87 9.57 -6.22 -10.11
N VAL A 88 10.02 -7.10 -9.22
CA VAL A 88 9.41 -7.30 -7.91
C VAL A 88 10.32 -6.77 -6.81
N LEU A 89 9.80 -5.84 -6.01
CA LEU A 89 10.47 -5.33 -4.82
C LEU A 89 9.72 -5.78 -3.57
N MET A 90 10.45 -6.34 -2.60
CA MET A 90 9.92 -6.65 -1.28
C MET A 90 10.26 -5.54 -0.28
N GLY A 91 9.31 -5.23 0.59
CA GLY A 91 9.49 -4.25 1.65
C GLY A 91 8.69 -4.59 2.90
N THR A 92 8.57 -3.61 3.78
CA THR A 92 7.75 -3.67 4.99
C THR A 92 6.72 -2.56 5.01
N ILE A 93 5.62 -2.79 5.73
CA ILE A 93 4.65 -1.75 6.07
C ILE A 93 4.55 -1.62 7.58
N SER A 94 4.41 -0.38 8.04
CA SER A 94 4.01 -0.05 9.40
C SER A 94 2.93 1.01 9.32
N ALA A 95 1.81 0.80 9.99
CA ALA A 95 0.69 1.73 9.98
C ALA A 95 0.05 1.82 11.37
N THR A 96 -0.45 3.00 11.70
CA THR A 96 -1.25 3.27 12.89
C THR A 96 -2.59 3.84 12.45
N ARG A 97 -3.55 3.93 13.38
CA ARG A 97 -4.81 4.63 13.13
C ARG A 97 -4.51 6.08 12.71
N ALA A 98 -5.12 6.52 11.60
CA ALA A 98 -5.05 7.91 11.17
C ALA A 98 -5.64 8.82 12.27
N GLY A 99 -4.99 9.97 12.52
CA GLY A 99 -5.52 11.00 13.40
C GLY A 99 -6.81 11.63 12.86
N PRO A 100 -7.51 12.45 13.67
CA PRO A 100 -8.63 13.26 13.19
C PRO A 100 -8.16 14.16 12.03
N GLU A 101 -9.04 14.37 11.05
CA GLU A 101 -8.84 15.29 9.92
C GLU A 101 -8.94 16.76 10.34
#